data_AF-A0A914ZHC5-F1
#
_entry.id   AF-A0A914ZHC5-F1
#
_cell.length_a   1.000
_cell.length_b   1.000
_cell.length_c   1.000
_cell.angle_alpha   90.00
_cell.angle_beta   90.00
_cell.angle_gamma   90.00
#
_symmetry.space_group_name_H-M   'P 1'
#
loop_
_entity.id
_entity.type
_entity.pdbx_description
1 polymer ?
#
loop_
_entity_poly.entity_id
_entity_poly.type
_entity_poly.pdbx_seq_one_letter_code
_entity_poly.pdbx_strand_id
1 'polypeptide(L)'
;MGDNIDDRQRRVLRVYVEPVEVELDEDGALLFSALQSAVPGASGLYFNGECKSSVKFDGKRLLPPADGWKDRKYFAALGCRSDFPFGSYANASKQFERSVNAVQRLFGKCTAFDYGGFGQEFLAKKVVSLSSPAKESENRSENMKQLMASLTQKQSSTPASTPPDDQRFTPLEQQFVDLARISTAKDTIIEQQRSDIKAANEKFELKAKELKQALDELSKSEKRCNAQEEELNVLRNLSKEQTYMCEKVNELTKRLLDADEIIAKQKAEINDILRRLTESETEREASAAKVAELTVEVEAAKGTIEDLESRIDKLKPLAEIREITDDEEVLSYVKMSESLASLRTKNEKLEGDMKEMEEKYSQLNQIYTEVVAENTKALIKRDAGDGGGDITIETRITPAGGNTSSADDILNWQKERETLRSELVASENKVAELTRMVHSLTKEATYSEHRASEAIATRNELKRSLDHMEAKIQVISDARILILDA
;
A
#
# COMPACT_ATOMS: atom_id res chain seq x y z
N MET A 1 20.47 -16.27 -19.67
CA MET A 1 20.04 -16.06 -18.27
C MET A 1 20.74 -14.80 -17.77
N GLY A 2 19.97 -13.74 -17.54
CA GLY A 2 20.49 -12.44 -17.14
C GLY A 2 19.33 -11.58 -16.66
N ASP A 3 19.03 -11.74 -15.37
CA ASP A 3 18.38 -10.82 -14.44
C ASP A 3 17.25 -9.93 -14.96
N ASN A 4 16.03 -10.47 -14.81
CA ASN A 4 14.83 -9.70 -14.50
C ASN A 4 15.03 -9.00 -13.14
N ILE A 5 15.48 -7.76 -13.15
CA ILE A 5 15.37 -6.87 -11.98
C ILE A 5 14.11 -6.04 -12.17
N ASP A 6 13.04 -6.58 -11.60
CA ASP A 6 11.90 -5.90 -10.97
C ASP A 6 11.93 -4.36 -11.11
N ASP A 7 11.16 -3.84 -12.08
CA ASP A 7 10.96 -2.41 -12.33
C ASP A 7 10.04 -1.83 -11.25
N ARG A 8 10.50 -1.89 -9.99
CA ARG A 8 9.89 -1.17 -8.88
C ARG A 8 10.08 0.30 -9.14
N GLN A 9 9.04 0.95 -9.67
CA GLN A 9 8.88 2.40 -9.73
C GLN A 9 9.42 3.04 -8.45
N ARG A 10 10.66 3.54 -8.54
CA ARG A 10 11.38 4.13 -7.41
C ARG A 10 10.70 5.46 -7.14
N ARG A 11 9.80 5.51 -6.15
CA ARG A 11 9.20 6.76 -5.70
C ARG A 11 10.29 7.59 -5.04
N VAL A 12 10.79 8.60 -5.76
CA VAL A 12 11.83 9.50 -5.25
C VAL A 12 11.16 10.75 -4.70
N LEU A 13 11.25 10.94 -3.37
CA LEU A 13 10.91 12.19 -2.72
C LEU A 13 12.18 13.06 -2.68
N ARG A 14 12.14 14.22 -3.34
CA ARG A 14 13.23 15.21 -3.28
C ARG A 14 12.89 16.24 -2.22
N VAL A 15 13.43 16.08 -1.02
CA VAL A 15 13.28 17.03 0.07
C VAL A 15 14.37 18.10 -0.09
N TYR A 16 13.95 19.35 -0.25
CA TYR A 16 14.87 20.49 -0.28
C TYR A 16 15.11 20.95 1.16
N VAL A 17 16.35 20.82 1.62
CA VAL A 17 16.81 21.48 2.86
C VAL A 17 17.11 22.94 2.51
N GLU A 18 17.00 23.84 3.49
CA GLU A 18 17.41 25.24 3.36
C GLU A 18 18.82 25.33 2.72
N PRO A 19 19.05 26.25 1.76
CA PRO A 19 20.36 26.41 1.15
C PRO A 19 21.38 26.76 2.22
N VAL A 20 22.40 25.91 2.38
CA VAL A 20 23.50 26.15 3.31
C VAL A 20 24.67 26.72 2.56
N GLU A 21 25.15 27.88 3.01
CA GLU A 21 26.39 28.47 2.51
C GLU A 21 27.57 27.72 3.13
N VAL A 22 28.38 27.07 2.30
CA VAL A 22 29.59 26.37 2.74
C VAL A 22 30.79 27.11 2.18
N GLU A 23 31.69 27.52 3.07
CA GLU A 23 32.94 28.16 2.67
C GLU A 23 33.78 27.21 1.81
N LEU A 24 34.26 27.73 0.68
CA LEU A 24 35.19 27.03 -0.19
C LEU A 24 36.62 27.26 0.31
N ASP A 25 37.49 26.29 0.06
CA ASP A 25 38.91 26.40 0.34
C ASP A 25 39.59 27.43 -0.59
N GLU A 26 40.84 27.80 -0.31
CA GLU A 26 41.59 28.84 -1.05
C GLU A 26 41.64 28.57 -2.58
N ASP A 27 41.59 27.31 -2.98
CA ASP A 27 41.60 26.85 -4.37
C ASP A 27 40.20 26.86 -5.04
N GLY A 28 39.16 27.35 -4.35
CA GLY A 28 37.77 27.31 -4.79
C GLY A 28 37.12 25.92 -4.73
N ALA A 29 37.77 24.96 -4.08
CA ALA A 29 37.29 23.60 -3.95
C ALA A 29 36.54 23.37 -2.63
N LEU A 30 35.48 22.57 -2.68
CA LEU A 30 34.72 22.15 -1.50
C LEU A 30 35.47 21.05 -0.75
N LEU A 31 35.77 21.28 0.52
CA LEU A 31 36.30 20.25 1.39
C LEU A 31 35.14 19.41 1.96
N PHE A 32 35.17 18.07 1.80
CA PHE A 32 34.07 17.24 2.31
C PHE A 32 33.84 17.35 3.81
N SER A 33 34.86 17.64 4.62
CA SER A 33 34.66 17.90 6.06
C SER A 33 33.88 19.18 6.32
N ALA A 34 34.01 20.22 5.48
CA ALA A 34 33.19 21.43 5.58
C ALA A 34 31.73 21.11 5.24
N LEU A 35 31.49 20.33 4.19
CA LEU A 35 30.15 19.85 3.84
C LEU A 35 29.53 18.99 4.96
N GLN A 36 30.31 18.08 5.55
CA GLN A 36 29.86 17.20 6.63
C GLN A 36 29.59 17.94 7.95
N SER A 37 30.30 19.05 8.18
CA SER A 37 30.03 19.98 9.28
C SER A 37 28.72 20.72 9.08
N ALA A 38 28.50 21.22 7.86
CA ALA A 38 27.32 22.00 7.49
C ALA A 38 26.05 21.14 7.37
N VAL A 39 26.19 19.90 6.88
CA VAL A 39 25.08 18.98 6.63
C VAL A 39 25.36 17.66 7.35
N PRO A 40 24.78 17.46 8.54
CA PRO A 40 24.89 16.20 9.28
C PRO A 40 24.43 15.03 8.41
N GLY A 41 25.29 14.01 8.29
CA GLY A 41 25.01 12.84 7.46
C GLY A 41 25.36 13.01 5.98
N ALA A 42 25.98 14.11 5.56
CA ALA A 42 26.52 14.21 4.20
C ALA A 42 27.60 13.13 3.95
N SER A 43 27.55 12.56 2.74
CA SER A 43 28.59 11.64 2.30
C SER A 43 29.89 12.38 2.05
N GLY A 44 31.02 11.76 2.36
CA GLY A 44 32.34 12.36 2.14
C GLY A 44 33.41 11.30 1.90
N LEU A 45 34.54 11.73 1.35
CA LEU A 45 35.68 10.87 1.09
C LEU A 45 36.88 11.36 1.91
N TYR A 46 37.56 10.45 2.60
CA TYR A 46 38.74 10.76 3.40
C TYR A 46 39.81 9.67 3.27
N PHE A 47 41.02 10.00 3.66
CA PHE A 47 42.14 9.06 3.78
C PHE A 47 42.86 9.29 5.09
N ASN A 48 43.55 8.26 5.57
CA ASN A 48 44.35 8.35 6.79
C ASN A 48 45.82 8.49 6.40
N GLY A 49 46.38 9.70 6.61
CA GLY A 49 47.82 9.94 6.60
C GLY A 49 48.35 9.93 8.04
N GLU A 50 49.13 10.94 8.42
CA GLU A 50 49.47 11.21 9.82
C GLU A 50 48.23 11.60 10.65
N CYS A 51 47.30 12.32 10.01
CA CYS A 51 45.98 12.64 10.52
C CYS A 51 44.91 12.22 9.49
N LYS A 52 43.65 12.18 9.93
CA LYS A 52 42.50 11.95 9.05
C LYS A 52 42.28 13.20 8.19
N SER A 53 42.44 13.07 6.87
CA SER A 53 42.33 14.19 5.93
C SER A 53 41.21 13.94 4.91
N SER A 54 40.41 14.97 4.64
CA SER A 54 39.31 14.92 3.69
C SER A 54 39.79 15.21 2.27
N VAL A 55 39.13 14.61 1.28
CA VAL A 55 39.34 14.90 -0.14
C VAL A 55 38.59 16.18 -0.53
N LYS A 56 39.13 16.95 -1.48
CA LYS A 56 38.49 18.16 -2.01
C LYS A 56 37.66 17.84 -3.28
N PHE A 57 36.61 18.61 -3.54
CA PHE A 57 35.73 18.47 -4.70
C PHE A 57 35.51 19.83 -5.37
N ASP A 58 35.79 19.95 -6.66
CA ASP A 58 35.70 21.21 -7.41
C ASP A 58 34.31 21.49 -8.04
N GLY A 59 33.31 20.67 -7.71
CA GLY A 59 31.98 20.72 -8.33
C GLY A 59 31.80 19.78 -9.53
N LYS A 60 32.89 19.27 -10.11
CA LYS A 60 32.87 18.31 -11.25
C LYS A 60 33.66 17.03 -10.95
N ARG A 61 34.77 17.12 -10.22
CA ARG A 61 35.74 16.05 -9.99
C ARG A 61 36.33 16.15 -8.58
N LEU A 62 36.79 15.00 -8.10
CA LEU A 62 37.58 14.91 -6.89
C LEU A 62 39.00 15.37 -7.20
N LEU A 63 39.51 16.32 -6.41
CA LEU A 63 40.89 16.78 -6.54
C LEU A 63 41.82 15.82 -5.81
N PRO A 64 42.99 15.51 -6.39
CA PRO A 64 44.00 14.73 -5.69
C PRO A 64 44.45 15.46 -4.42
N PRO A 65 44.80 14.72 -3.34
CA PRO A 65 45.57 15.29 -2.23
C PRO A 65 46.85 15.98 -2.72
N ALA A 66 47.45 16.86 -1.91
CA ALA A 66 48.64 17.63 -2.28
C ALA A 66 49.82 16.76 -2.80
N ASP A 67 49.90 15.51 -2.37
CA ASP A 67 50.89 14.52 -2.77
C ASP A 67 50.41 13.52 -3.85
N GLY A 68 49.28 13.81 -4.50
CA GLY A 68 48.69 13.02 -5.59
C GLY A 68 47.80 11.85 -5.13
N TRP A 69 47.20 11.16 -6.11
CA TRP A 69 46.56 9.86 -5.88
C TRP A 69 47.64 8.80 -5.69
N LYS A 70 47.97 8.49 -4.44
CA LYS A 70 48.89 7.41 -4.08
C LYS A 70 48.12 6.11 -3.88
N ASP A 71 48.83 4.99 -3.91
CA ASP A 71 48.30 3.68 -3.50
C ASP A 71 48.07 3.66 -1.98
N ARG A 72 46.97 4.28 -1.56
CA ARG A 72 46.52 4.35 -0.17
C ARG A 72 45.03 4.03 -0.11
N LYS A 73 44.58 3.61 1.07
CA LYS A 73 43.15 3.33 1.29
C LYS A 73 42.38 4.65 1.41
N TYR A 74 41.42 4.83 0.52
CA TYR A 74 40.43 5.89 0.59
C TYR A 74 39.14 5.32 1.15
N PHE A 75 38.54 6.03 2.10
CA PHE A 75 37.34 5.62 2.81
C PHE A 75 36.20 6.55 2.44
N ALA A 76 35.09 5.96 1.98
CA ALA A 76 33.85 6.67 1.77
C ALA A 76 33.02 6.63 3.06
N ALA A 77 32.81 7.80 3.66
CA ALA A 77 31.75 7.99 4.64
C ALA A 77 30.44 8.11 3.87
N LEU A 78 29.68 7.02 3.80
CA LEU A 78 28.35 7.03 3.20
C LEU A 78 27.34 7.52 4.23
N GLY A 79 26.60 8.56 3.85
CA GLY A 79 25.55 9.18 4.65
C GLY A 79 24.38 8.24 4.92
N CYS A 80 24.56 7.31 5.86
CA CYS A 80 23.50 6.53 6.47
C CYS A 80 24.05 5.78 7.70
N ARG A 81 24.19 6.49 8.81
CA ARG A 81 24.03 5.92 10.15
C ARG A 81 23.19 6.90 10.95
N SER A 82 21.89 6.63 10.98
CA SER A 82 20.95 7.14 11.98
C SER A 82 21.20 6.56 13.38
N ASP A 83 22.34 5.89 13.60
CA ASP A 83 22.89 5.65 14.92
C ASP A 83 23.69 6.89 15.33
N PHE A 84 23.03 8.04 15.45
CA PHE A 84 23.53 9.06 16.35
C PHE A 84 23.48 8.40 17.73
N PRO A 85 24.61 8.06 18.38
CA PRO A 85 24.51 7.60 19.74
C PRO A 85 24.11 8.86 20.49
N PHE A 86 22.92 8.89 21.09
CA PHE A 86 22.62 9.88 22.12
C PHE A 86 23.71 9.89 23.24
N GLY A 87 24.57 8.86 23.30
CA GLY A 87 25.81 8.84 24.09
C GLY A 87 26.98 9.70 23.59
N SER A 88 26.97 10.19 22.33
CA SER A 88 28.02 11.05 21.77
C SER A 88 27.91 12.49 22.26
N TYR A 89 26.71 13.05 22.43
CA TYR A 89 26.55 14.38 23.05
C TYR A 89 26.95 14.38 24.52
N ALA A 90 26.61 13.32 25.27
CA ALA A 90 27.05 13.16 26.65
C ALA A 90 28.58 12.99 26.74
N ASN A 91 29.20 12.24 25.83
CA ASN A 91 30.66 12.09 25.78
C ASN A 91 31.37 13.35 25.25
N ALA A 92 30.79 14.06 24.29
CA ALA A 92 31.30 15.32 23.76
C ALA A 92 31.18 16.43 24.81
N SER A 93 30.08 16.50 25.55
CA SER A 93 29.92 17.40 26.70
C SER A 93 30.92 17.05 27.79
N LYS A 94 31.13 15.76 28.10
CA LYS A 94 32.18 15.35 29.04
C LYS A 94 33.60 15.65 28.54
N GLN A 95 33.87 15.55 27.24
CA GLN A 95 35.17 15.91 26.66
C GLN A 95 35.38 17.43 26.66
N PHE A 96 34.34 18.20 26.38
CA PHE A 96 34.32 19.66 26.46
C PHE A 96 34.49 20.12 27.92
N GLU A 97 33.78 19.54 28.87
CA GLU A 97 33.99 19.83 30.30
C GLU A 97 35.39 19.43 30.77
N ARG A 98 35.95 18.32 30.26
CA ARG A 98 37.34 17.93 30.56
C ARG A 98 38.35 18.89 29.93
N SER A 99 38.12 19.38 28.72
CA SER A 99 39.00 20.34 28.06
C SER A 99 38.89 21.73 28.70
N VAL A 100 37.69 22.20 29.03
CA VAL A 100 37.46 23.43 29.79
C VAL A 100 38.08 23.34 31.18
N ASN A 101 37.93 22.23 31.90
CA ASN A 101 38.58 22.04 33.20
C ASN A 101 40.11 21.92 33.07
N ALA A 102 40.63 21.36 31.98
CA ALA A 102 42.07 21.31 31.72
C ALA A 102 42.62 22.71 31.41
N VAL A 103 41.88 23.51 30.63
CA VAL A 103 42.17 24.91 30.33
C VAL A 103 42.08 25.75 31.61
N GLN A 104 41.01 25.64 32.40
CA GLN A 104 40.91 26.28 33.72
C GLN A 104 41.99 25.83 34.70
N ARG A 105 42.48 24.59 34.64
CA ARG A 105 43.64 24.15 35.43
C ARG A 105 44.97 24.69 34.90
N LEU A 106 45.08 24.95 33.60
CA LEU A 106 46.24 25.62 33.01
C LEU A 106 46.24 27.12 33.36
N PHE A 107 45.11 27.80 33.22
CA PHE A 107 44.95 29.22 33.51
C PHE A 107 44.85 29.53 35.01
N GLY A 108 44.24 28.63 35.81
CA GLY A 108 44.20 28.73 37.28
C GLY A 108 45.53 28.43 37.96
N LYS A 109 46.53 27.90 37.22
CA LYS A 109 47.94 27.81 37.65
C LYS A 109 48.81 28.94 37.09
N CYS A 110 48.27 29.79 36.22
CA CYS A 110 48.91 31.01 35.75
C CYS A 110 48.35 32.21 36.53
N THR A 111 48.84 32.42 37.76
CA THR A 111 48.75 33.73 38.42
C THR A 111 49.72 34.70 37.74
N ALA A 112 49.40 35.10 36.51
CA ALA A 112 50.20 36.06 35.76
C ALA A 112 49.38 36.68 34.61
N PHE A 113 48.17 37.17 34.86
CA PHE A 113 47.57 38.23 34.04
C PHE A 113 46.49 38.94 34.85
N ASP A 114 46.89 40.09 35.38
CA ASP A 114 46.06 41.06 36.08
C ASP A 114 45.75 42.18 35.07
N TYR A 115 44.47 42.31 34.69
CA TYR A 115 43.84 43.41 33.95
C TYR A 115 42.34 43.25 34.29
N GLY A 116 41.74 43.98 35.24
CA GLY A 116 41.53 45.43 35.26
C GLY A 116 40.28 45.75 34.42
N GLY A 117 39.20 46.39 34.87
CA GLY A 117 38.82 47.03 36.13
C GLY A 117 37.43 47.66 35.94
N PHE A 118 36.80 48.15 37.01
CA PHE A 118 35.93 49.34 37.11
C PHE A 118 35.19 49.31 38.46
N GLY A 119 35.31 50.39 39.24
CA GLY A 119 34.54 50.61 40.47
C GLY A 119 35.41 50.69 41.74
N GLN A 120 36.24 51.71 41.90
CA GLN A 120 35.89 52.99 42.54
C GLN A 120 36.29 53.03 44.02
N GLU A 121 37.20 53.95 44.28
CA GLU A 121 37.84 54.35 45.54
C GLU A 121 36.85 54.52 46.71
N PHE A 122 37.19 53.99 47.89
CA PHE A 122 36.99 54.71 49.15
C PHE A 122 38.09 54.38 50.17
N LEU A 123 38.92 55.40 50.38
CA LEU A 123 39.82 55.69 51.50
C LEU A 123 39.70 54.79 52.75
N ALA A 124 40.68 53.91 52.97
CA ALA A 124 40.99 53.40 54.30
C ALA A 124 41.82 54.44 55.07
N LYS A 125 41.13 55.37 55.75
CA LYS A 125 41.75 56.29 56.70
C LYS A 125 42.27 55.48 57.90
N LYS A 126 43.59 55.39 57.99
CA LYS A 126 44.35 54.86 59.13
C LYS A 126 43.97 55.65 60.39
N VAL A 127 43.17 55.07 61.28
CA VAL A 127 42.92 55.62 62.61
C VAL A 127 44.18 55.38 63.44
N VAL A 128 44.81 56.48 63.83
CA VAL A 128 45.91 56.54 64.78
C VAL A 128 45.40 56.01 66.13
N SER A 129 45.94 54.89 66.57
CA SER A 129 45.81 54.41 67.95
C SER A 129 46.57 55.37 68.87
N LEU A 130 45.82 56.23 69.55
CA LEU A 130 46.25 56.92 70.75
C LEU A 130 45.54 56.25 71.93
N SER A 131 46.20 55.26 72.55
CA SER A 131 45.80 54.83 73.90
C SER A 131 46.99 54.26 74.68
N SER A 132 47.52 55.11 75.55
CA SER A 132 47.94 54.79 76.91
C SER A 132 47.81 56.11 77.70
N PRO A 133 47.32 56.18 78.96
CA PRO A 133 47.24 55.12 79.96
C PRO A 133 45.83 54.99 80.60
N ALA A 134 45.11 53.90 80.35
CA ALA A 134 43.84 53.63 81.04
C ALA A 134 44.01 53.24 82.53
N LYS A 135 45.25 52.96 82.98
CA LYS A 135 45.52 52.44 84.33
C LYS A 135 45.64 53.52 85.43
N GLU A 136 45.70 54.81 85.10
CA GLU A 136 45.76 55.88 86.12
C GLU A 136 44.39 56.44 86.52
N SER A 137 43.37 56.30 85.67
CA SER A 137 42.04 56.88 85.91
C SER A 137 41.21 56.08 86.91
N GLU A 138 41.27 54.75 86.88
CA GLU A 138 40.58 53.88 87.85
C GLU A 138 41.09 54.16 89.27
N ASN A 139 42.43 54.19 89.43
CA ASN A 139 43.09 54.47 90.71
C ASN A 139 42.71 55.84 91.30
N ARG A 140 42.49 56.87 90.48
CA ARG A 140 42.13 58.22 90.96
C ARG A 140 40.70 58.28 91.47
N SER A 141 39.78 57.61 90.78
CA SER A 141 38.36 57.51 91.19
C SER A 141 38.19 56.66 92.45
N GLU A 142 38.98 55.60 92.60
CA GLU A 142 38.97 54.69 93.74
C GLU A 142 39.56 55.36 94.98
N ASN A 143 40.67 56.09 94.83
CA ASN A 143 41.23 56.93 95.91
C ASN A 143 40.24 58.01 96.37
N MET A 144 39.52 58.68 95.46
CA MET A 144 38.51 59.68 95.82
C MET A 144 37.29 59.07 96.52
N LYS A 145 36.82 57.90 96.06
CA LYS A 145 35.75 57.12 96.73
C LYS A 145 36.17 56.66 98.13
N GLN A 146 37.43 56.23 98.29
CA GLN A 146 37.99 55.82 99.58
C GLN A 146 38.18 57.01 100.53
N LEU A 147 38.50 58.20 100.00
CA LEU A 147 38.59 59.45 100.77
C LEU A 147 37.19 59.91 101.25
N MET A 148 36.16 59.79 100.40
CA MET A 148 34.77 60.03 100.77
C MET A 148 34.25 59.01 101.79
N ALA A 149 34.59 57.73 101.63
CA ALA A 149 34.23 56.66 102.56
C ALA A 149 34.91 56.86 103.93
N SER A 150 36.18 57.27 103.97
CA SER A 150 36.89 57.56 105.22
C SER A 150 36.42 58.85 105.92
N LEU A 151 36.01 59.88 105.17
CA LEU A 151 35.33 61.07 105.73
C LEU A 151 33.97 60.70 106.35
N THR A 152 33.21 59.83 105.67
CA THR A 152 31.90 59.37 106.14
C THR A 152 32.03 58.40 107.30
N GLN A 153 33.07 57.55 107.32
CA GLN A 153 33.35 56.62 108.41
C GLN A 153 33.77 57.37 109.69
N LYS A 154 34.53 58.47 109.58
CA LYS A 154 34.80 59.40 110.69
C LYS A 154 33.55 60.05 111.30
N GLN A 155 32.42 60.09 110.58
CA GLN A 155 31.12 60.50 111.13
C GLN A 155 30.37 59.37 111.84
N SER A 156 30.73 58.09 111.60
CA SER A 156 29.99 56.92 112.11
C SER A 156 30.66 56.16 113.27
N SER A 157 31.96 56.36 113.51
CA SER A 157 32.73 55.61 114.52
C SER A 157 33.16 56.49 115.71
N THR A 158 32.21 57.20 116.32
CA THR A 158 32.40 57.81 117.65
C THR A 158 31.25 57.40 118.58
N PRO A 159 31.49 56.56 119.61
CA PRO A 159 30.49 56.29 120.63
C PRO A 159 30.35 57.51 121.53
N ALA A 160 29.17 58.13 121.49
CA ALA A 160 28.52 58.92 122.53
C ALA A 160 29.41 59.45 123.67
N SER A 161 30.22 60.49 123.43
CA SER A 161 30.60 61.47 124.47
C SER A 161 31.39 62.65 123.89
N THR A 162 30.75 63.56 123.17
CA THR A 162 31.22 64.97 123.03
C THR A 162 30.17 65.83 122.32
N PRO A 163 30.08 67.15 122.61
CA PRO A 163 29.01 68.04 122.13
C PRO A 163 29.12 68.34 120.62
N PRO A 164 28.02 68.78 119.98
CA PRO A 164 27.79 68.62 118.53
C PRO A 164 28.45 69.67 117.62
N ASP A 165 29.48 70.41 118.07
CA ASP A 165 29.90 71.64 117.39
C ASP A 165 31.26 71.62 116.67
N ASP A 166 32.05 70.55 116.81
CA ASP A 166 33.40 70.47 116.23
C ASP A 166 33.52 69.58 114.97
N GLN A 167 32.40 69.22 114.35
CA GLN A 167 32.39 68.60 113.01
C GLN A 167 31.87 69.54 111.92
N ARG A 168 32.05 70.86 112.10
CA ARG A 168 31.76 71.82 111.05
C ARG A 168 32.99 71.93 110.15
N PHE A 169 32.93 71.24 109.00
CA PHE A 169 33.82 71.53 107.89
C PHE A 169 33.86 73.05 107.68
N THR A 170 35.07 73.59 107.51
CA THR A 170 35.20 74.97 107.06
C THR A 170 34.44 75.14 105.74
N PRO A 171 33.90 76.32 105.42
CA PRO A 171 33.18 76.54 104.17
C PRO A 171 33.95 76.09 102.92
N LEU A 172 35.29 76.15 102.99
CA LEU A 172 36.20 75.68 101.96
C LEU A 172 36.26 74.13 101.88
N GLU A 173 36.35 73.43 103.01
CA GLU A 173 36.31 71.96 103.05
C GLU A 173 34.98 71.41 102.54
N GLN A 174 33.86 72.06 102.87
CA GLN A 174 32.55 71.69 102.34
C GLN A 174 32.49 71.83 100.81
N GLN A 175 33.05 72.91 100.25
CA GLN A 175 33.16 73.08 98.79
C GLN A 175 34.01 71.97 98.14
N PHE A 176 35.10 71.52 98.79
CA PHE A 176 35.90 70.40 98.29
C PHE A 176 35.14 69.08 98.33
N VAL A 177 34.37 68.82 99.39
CA VAL A 177 33.50 67.64 99.49
C VAL A 177 32.42 67.66 98.40
N ASP A 178 31.79 68.81 98.17
CA ASP A 178 30.77 68.96 97.13
C ASP A 178 31.37 68.84 95.73
N LEU A 179 32.57 69.40 95.48
CA LEU A 179 33.29 69.18 94.22
C LEU A 179 33.64 67.71 93.99
N ALA A 180 34.08 67.00 95.04
CA ALA A 180 34.41 65.58 94.97
C ALA A 180 33.17 64.73 94.67
N ARG A 181 32.01 65.04 95.28
CA ARG A 181 30.71 64.41 94.98
C ARG A 181 30.28 64.67 93.55
N ILE A 182 30.37 65.91 93.08
CA ILE A 182 30.02 66.27 91.71
C ILE A 182 30.97 65.57 90.71
N SER A 183 32.27 65.49 91.02
CA SER A 183 33.24 64.78 90.17
C SER A 183 32.91 63.30 90.06
N THR A 184 32.68 62.62 91.19
CA THR A 184 32.32 61.19 91.18
C THR A 184 30.97 60.92 90.51
N ALA A 185 29.98 61.80 90.67
CA ALA A 185 28.71 61.70 89.97
C ALA A 185 28.89 61.88 88.45
N LYS A 186 29.69 62.87 88.02
CA LYS A 186 30.05 63.07 86.60
C LYS A 186 30.76 61.85 86.02
N ASP A 187 31.74 61.30 86.73
CA ASP A 187 32.47 60.10 86.30
C ASP A 187 31.51 58.90 86.15
N THR A 188 30.56 58.74 87.06
CA THR A 188 29.53 57.68 86.98
C THR A 188 28.62 57.86 85.76
N ILE A 189 28.18 59.09 85.47
CA ILE A 189 27.37 59.40 84.29
C ILE A 189 28.17 59.16 83.00
N ILE A 190 29.43 59.57 82.96
CA ILE A 190 30.32 59.35 81.80
C ILE A 190 30.49 57.85 81.55
N GLU A 191 30.70 57.06 82.60
CA GLU A 191 30.85 55.60 82.47
C GLU A 191 29.55 54.94 81.98
N GLN A 192 28.40 55.36 82.51
CA GLN A 192 27.10 54.90 82.02
C GLN A 192 26.90 55.26 80.54
N GLN A 193 27.17 56.49 80.14
CA GLN A 193 27.07 56.92 78.74
C GLN A 193 28.02 56.14 77.82
N ARG A 194 29.25 55.85 78.27
CA ARG A 194 30.19 55.00 77.52
C ARG A 194 29.66 53.59 77.34
N SER A 195 29.09 53.01 78.40
CA SER A 195 28.44 51.70 78.35
C SER A 195 27.26 51.67 77.38
N ASP A 196 26.37 52.67 77.45
CA ASP A 196 25.19 52.77 76.58
C ASP A 196 25.58 52.98 75.11
N ILE A 197 26.59 53.83 74.83
CA ILE A 197 27.13 54.02 73.48
C ILE A 197 27.72 52.72 72.95
N LYS A 198 28.45 51.97 73.79
CA LYS A 198 29.00 50.68 73.40
C LYS A 198 27.90 49.68 73.05
N ALA A 199 26.89 49.54 73.91
CA ALA A 199 25.75 48.65 73.67
C ALA A 199 24.95 49.06 72.41
N ALA A 200 24.76 50.35 72.18
CA ALA A 200 24.11 50.86 70.97
C ALA A 200 24.91 50.56 69.70
N ASN A 201 26.24 50.73 69.73
CA ASN A 201 27.13 50.42 68.61
C ASN A 201 27.15 48.92 68.31
N GLU A 202 27.21 48.05 69.32
CA GLU A 202 27.13 46.60 69.13
C GLU A 202 25.80 46.18 68.48
N LYS A 203 24.69 46.77 68.92
CA LYS A 203 23.37 46.54 68.30
C LYS A 203 23.30 47.06 66.86
N PHE A 204 23.91 48.21 66.58
CA PHE A 204 23.98 48.78 65.24
C PHE A 204 24.80 47.90 64.29
N GLU A 205 25.96 47.40 64.73
CA GLU A 205 26.77 46.45 63.95
C GLU A 205 26.02 45.16 63.66
N LEU A 206 25.29 44.63 64.64
CA LEU A 206 24.50 43.41 64.47
C LEU A 206 23.37 43.62 63.45
N LYS A 207 22.65 44.74 63.53
CA LYS A 207 21.63 45.11 62.54
C LYS A 207 22.20 45.37 61.15
N ALA A 208 23.39 45.95 61.05
CA ALA A 208 24.07 46.13 59.76
C ALA A 208 24.44 44.78 59.12
N LYS A 209 24.88 43.80 59.92
CA LYS A 209 25.13 42.43 59.43
C LYS A 209 23.85 41.74 58.97
N GLU A 210 22.77 41.82 59.76
CA GLU A 210 21.46 41.27 59.38
C GLU A 210 20.93 41.89 58.07
N LEU A 211 21.02 43.22 57.93
CA LEU A 211 20.56 43.91 56.73
C LEU A 211 21.37 43.52 55.50
N LYS A 212 22.70 43.36 55.64
CA LYS A 212 23.55 42.88 54.55
C LYS A 212 23.17 41.45 54.14
N GLN A 213 22.95 40.56 55.10
CA GLN A 213 22.51 39.19 54.83
C GLN A 213 21.16 39.17 54.09
N ALA A 214 20.18 39.96 54.55
CA ALA A 214 18.88 40.05 53.91
C ALA A 214 18.97 40.58 52.46
N LEU A 215 19.87 41.54 52.20
CA LEU A 215 20.11 42.08 50.86
C LEU A 215 20.75 41.04 49.94
N ASP A 216 21.71 40.25 50.44
CA ASP A 216 22.32 39.14 49.69
C ASP A 216 21.29 38.03 49.37
N GLU A 217 20.40 37.73 50.32
CA GLU A 217 19.31 36.75 50.13
C GLU A 217 18.28 37.25 49.11
N LEU A 218 17.90 38.54 49.16
CA LEU A 218 17.01 39.15 48.18
C LEU A 218 17.62 39.12 46.78
N SER A 219 18.90 39.48 46.63
CA SER A 219 19.60 39.43 45.34
C SER A 219 19.67 38.01 44.77
N LYS A 220 19.89 36.99 45.62
CA LYS A 220 19.83 35.58 45.21
C LYS A 220 18.42 35.17 44.78
N SER A 221 17.39 35.64 45.48
CA SER A 221 16.01 35.35 45.11
C SER A 221 15.61 35.99 43.80
N GLU A 222 15.99 37.25 43.57
CA GLU A 222 15.76 37.99 42.33
C GLU A 222 16.38 37.27 41.12
N LYS A 223 17.64 36.83 41.24
CA LYS A 223 18.32 36.04 40.19
C LYS A 223 17.59 34.73 39.88
N ARG A 224 17.05 34.05 40.90
CA ARG A 224 16.25 32.84 40.70
C ARG A 224 14.94 33.12 39.99
N CYS A 225 14.23 34.19 40.37
CA CYS A 225 13.00 34.58 39.68
C CYS A 225 13.26 34.93 38.20
N ASN A 226 14.34 35.64 37.90
CA ASN A 226 14.69 35.99 36.53
C ASN A 226 14.99 34.74 35.68
N ALA A 227 15.78 33.79 36.23
CA ALA A 227 16.04 32.52 35.55
C ALA A 227 14.75 31.72 35.29
N GLN A 228 13.82 31.69 36.26
CA GLN A 228 12.53 31.03 36.10
C GLN A 228 11.65 31.70 35.04
N GLU A 229 11.67 33.03 34.92
CA GLU A 229 10.92 33.74 33.87
C GLU A 229 11.51 33.47 32.47
N GLU A 230 12.84 33.38 32.35
CA GLU A 230 13.51 32.97 31.11
C GLU A 230 13.11 31.53 30.71
N GLU A 231 13.12 30.60 31.65
CA GLU A 231 12.65 29.22 31.45
C GLU A 231 11.18 29.18 30.99
N LEU A 232 10.30 29.95 31.65
CA LEU A 232 8.89 30.06 31.26
C LEU A 232 8.72 30.64 29.86
N ASN A 233 9.54 31.61 29.48
CA ASN A 233 9.50 32.19 28.13
C ASN A 233 9.87 31.15 27.06
N VAL A 234 10.88 30.33 27.33
CA VAL A 234 11.25 29.20 26.44
C VAL A 234 10.09 28.21 26.33
N LEU A 235 9.46 27.82 27.45
CA LEU A 235 8.31 26.92 27.44
C LEU A 235 7.11 27.48 26.68
N ARG A 236 6.83 28.79 26.79
CA ARG A 236 5.77 29.46 26.02
C ARG A 236 6.07 29.42 24.52
N ASN A 237 7.33 29.62 24.11
CA ASN A 237 7.71 29.53 22.70
C ASN A 237 7.59 28.11 22.16
N LEU A 238 8.06 27.11 22.92
CA LEU A 238 7.91 25.70 22.54
C LEU A 238 6.43 25.30 22.39
N SER A 239 5.56 25.81 23.27
CA SER A 239 4.11 25.58 23.17
C SER A 239 3.50 26.18 21.89
N LYS A 240 3.96 27.36 21.46
CA LYS A 240 3.53 27.96 20.18
C LYS A 240 4.00 27.13 19.00
N GLU A 241 5.27 26.69 19.00
CA GLU A 241 5.82 25.81 17.95
C GLU A 241 5.07 24.47 17.90
N GLN A 242 4.75 23.88 19.04
CA GLN A 242 3.96 22.66 19.12
C GLN A 242 2.56 22.86 18.52
N THR A 243 1.90 23.98 18.82
CA THR A 243 0.58 24.31 18.27
C THR A 243 0.65 24.45 16.74
N TYR A 244 1.65 25.18 16.23
CA TYR A 244 1.89 25.32 14.79
C TYR A 244 2.16 23.96 14.11
N MET A 245 2.97 23.10 14.74
CA MET A 245 3.24 21.74 14.24
C MET A 245 1.97 20.89 14.20
N CYS A 246 1.10 20.97 15.22
CA CYS A 246 -0.19 20.28 15.23
C CYS A 246 -1.10 20.77 14.09
N GLU A 247 -1.20 22.08 13.88
CA GLU A 247 -1.93 22.66 12.74
C GLU A 247 -1.38 22.14 11.41
N LYS A 248 -0.04 22.09 11.27
CA LYS A 248 0.60 21.60 10.05
C LYS A 248 0.35 20.12 9.79
N VAL A 249 0.37 19.30 10.83
CA VAL A 249 0.03 17.87 10.74
C VAL A 249 -1.41 17.68 10.31
N ASN A 250 -2.35 18.46 10.85
CA ASN A 250 -3.75 18.42 10.45
C ASN A 250 -3.95 18.83 8.98
N GLU A 251 -3.27 19.89 8.54
CA GLU A 251 -3.29 20.33 7.13
C GLU A 251 -2.76 19.22 6.19
N LEU A 252 -1.61 18.61 6.53
CA LEU A 252 -1.02 17.55 5.73
C LEU A 252 -1.88 16.29 5.72
N THR A 253 -2.51 15.96 6.85
CA THR A 253 -3.44 14.83 6.96
C THR A 253 -4.67 15.05 6.08
N LYS A 254 -5.23 16.26 6.07
CA LYS A 254 -6.34 16.61 5.16
C LYS A 254 -5.93 16.45 3.70
N ARG A 255 -4.77 17.01 3.30
CA ARG A 255 -4.26 16.86 1.93
C ARG A 255 -4.02 15.40 1.52
N LEU A 256 -3.57 14.57 2.45
CA LEU A 256 -3.39 13.14 2.22
C LEU A 256 -4.73 12.46 1.93
N LEU A 257 -5.76 12.74 2.74
CA LEU A 257 -7.10 12.19 2.54
C LEU A 257 -7.71 12.64 1.21
N ASP A 258 -7.57 13.91 0.86
CA ASP A 258 -8.03 14.44 -0.44
C ASP A 258 -7.33 13.73 -1.61
N ALA A 259 -6.02 13.48 -1.48
CA ALA A 259 -5.24 12.76 -2.49
C ALA A 259 -5.65 11.28 -2.60
N ASP A 260 -5.92 10.61 -1.48
CA ASP A 260 -6.40 9.23 -1.47
C ASP A 260 -7.78 9.10 -2.13
N GLU A 261 -8.67 10.09 -1.94
CA GLU A 261 -9.96 10.14 -2.62
C GLU A 261 -9.80 10.28 -4.14
N ILE A 262 -8.89 11.15 -4.59
CA ILE A 262 -8.56 11.29 -6.02
C ILE A 262 -8.02 9.98 -6.59
N ILE A 263 -7.11 9.32 -5.88
CA ILE A 263 -6.54 8.03 -6.30
C ILE A 263 -7.64 6.96 -6.38
N ALA A 264 -8.57 6.94 -5.43
CA ALA A 264 -9.70 6.00 -5.46
C ALA A 264 -10.59 6.21 -6.68
N LYS A 265 -10.91 7.48 -7.01
CA LYS A 265 -11.68 7.83 -8.22
C LYS A 265 -10.94 7.41 -9.50
N GLN A 266 -9.65 7.70 -9.60
CA GLN A 266 -8.83 7.32 -10.76
C GLN A 266 -8.73 5.80 -10.93
N LYS A 267 -8.60 5.04 -9.83
CA LYS A 267 -8.62 3.57 -9.88
C LYS A 267 -9.95 3.03 -10.37
N ALA A 268 -11.07 3.61 -9.93
CA ALA A 268 -12.39 3.22 -10.41
C ALA A 268 -12.54 3.48 -11.92
N GLU A 269 -12.11 4.64 -12.39
CA GLU A 269 -12.12 5.00 -13.81
C GLU A 269 -11.24 4.06 -14.67
N ILE A 270 -10.03 3.74 -14.19
CA ILE A 270 -9.13 2.78 -14.86
C ILE A 270 -9.79 1.40 -14.97
N ASN A 271 -10.42 0.92 -13.90
CA ASN A 271 -11.10 -0.37 -13.92
C ASN A 271 -12.28 -0.40 -14.91
N ASP A 272 -13.05 0.69 -15.00
CA ASP A 272 -14.13 0.80 -15.97
C ASP A 272 -13.62 0.88 -17.42
N ILE A 273 -12.48 1.53 -17.65
CA ILE A 273 -11.80 1.51 -18.96
C ILE A 273 -11.33 0.11 -19.30
N LEU A 274 -10.68 -0.60 -18.37
CA LEU A 274 -10.21 -1.97 -18.58
C LEU A 274 -11.37 -2.92 -18.91
N ARG A 275 -12.49 -2.81 -18.19
CA ARG A 275 -13.69 -3.61 -18.48
C ARG A 275 -14.21 -3.36 -19.89
N ARG A 276 -14.36 -2.10 -20.30
CA ARG A 276 -14.78 -1.75 -21.67
C ARG A 276 -13.78 -2.24 -22.74
N LEU A 277 -12.48 -2.18 -22.45
CA LEU A 277 -11.45 -2.70 -23.34
C LEU A 277 -11.62 -4.22 -23.53
N THR A 278 -11.80 -4.96 -22.44
CA THR A 278 -12.02 -6.42 -22.52
C THR A 278 -13.30 -6.77 -23.27
N GLU A 279 -14.39 -6.04 -23.05
CA GLU A 279 -15.64 -6.22 -23.78
C GLU A 279 -15.39 -6.01 -25.30
N SER A 280 -14.74 -4.91 -25.67
CA SER A 280 -14.41 -4.61 -27.07
C SER A 280 -13.45 -5.63 -27.71
N GLU A 281 -12.48 -6.15 -26.96
CA GLU A 281 -11.58 -7.22 -27.43
C GLU A 281 -12.35 -8.51 -27.73
N THR A 282 -13.29 -8.91 -26.86
CA THR A 282 -14.13 -10.09 -27.12
C THR A 282 -15.05 -9.91 -28.32
N GLU A 283 -15.63 -8.73 -28.52
CA GLU A 283 -16.43 -8.40 -29.70
C GLU A 283 -15.59 -8.44 -30.98
N ARG A 284 -14.35 -7.93 -30.92
CA ARG A 284 -13.40 -7.98 -32.04
C ARG A 284 -13.02 -9.42 -32.39
N GLU A 285 -12.78 -10.28 -31.40
CA GLU A 285 -12.49 -11.70 -31.61
C GLU A 285 -13.69 -12.45 -32.22
N ALA A 286 -14.89 -12.22 -31.70
CA ALA A 286 -16.12 -12.79 -32.26
C ALA A 286 -16.34 -12.34 -33.71
N SER A 287 -16.10 -11.06 -34.00
CA SER A 287 -16.18 -10.50 -35.35
C SER A 287 -15.12 -11.11 -36.28
N ALA A 288 -13.89 -11.29 -35.81
CA ALA A 288 -12.82 -11.93 -36.57
C ALA A 288 -13.13 -13.40 -36.88
N ALA A 289 -13.69 -14.15 -35.93
CA ALA A 289 -14.14 -15.53 -36.15
C ALA A 289 -15.22 -15.61 -37.22
N LYS A 290 -16.20 -14.68 -37.19
CA LYS A 290 -17.26 -14.61 -38.20
C LYS A 290 -16.74 -14.25 -39.59
N VAL A 291 -15.76 -13.35 -39.68
CA VAL A 291 -15.09 -13.04 -40.95
C VAL A 291 -14.35 -14.26 -41.49
N ALA A 292 -13.68 -15.04 -40.64
CA ALA A 292 -13.01 -16.27 -41.06
C ALA A 292 -14.00 -17.33 -41.57
N GLU A 293 -15.13 -17.52 -40.89
CA GLU A 293 -16.22 -18.40 -41.32
C GLU A 293 -16.78 -17.99 -42.70
N LEU A 294 -17.15 -16.72 -42.87
CA LEU A 294 -17.65 -16.20 -44.15
C LEU A 294 -16.61 -16.33 -45.27
N THR A 295 -15.32 -16.19 -44.95
CA THR A 295 -14.24 -16.39 -45.93
C THR A 295 -14.19 -17.83 -46.42
N VAL A 296 -14.34 -18.81 -45.52
CA VAL A 296 -14.41 -20.24 -45.89
C VAL A 296 -15.65 -20.53 -46.75
N GLU A 297 -16.81 -19.99 -46.40
CA GLU A 297 -18.04 -20.14 -47.19
C GLU A 297 -17.88 -19.56 -48.60
N VAL A 298 -17.25 -18.38 -48.73
CA VAL A 298 -16.98 -17.76 -50.03
C VAL A 298 -16.04 -18.63 -50.87
N GLU A 299 -14.95 -19.17 -50.29
CA GLU A 299 -14.04 -20.04 -51.03
C GLU A 299 -14.71 -21.37 -51.43
N ALA A 300 -15.57 -21.94 -50.57
CA ALA A 300 -16.37 -23.11 -50.93
C ALA A 300 -17.33 -22.80 -52.09
N ALA A 301 -18.03 -21.66 -52.04
CA ALA A 301 -18.93 -21.23 -53.11
C ALA A 301 -18.18 -21.02 -54.43
N LYS A 302 -16.99 -20.39 -54.40
CA LYS A 302 -16.12 -20.28 -55.59
C LYS A 302 -15.76 -21.65 -56.16
N GLY A 303 -15.36 -22.61 -55.32
CA GLY A 303 -15.09 -23.98 -55.77
C GLY A 303 -16.30 -24.65 -56.43
N THR A 304 -17.52 -24.42 -55.92
CA THR A 304 -18.74 -24.93 -56.57
C THR A 304 -19.02 -24.26 -57.90
N ILE A 305 -18.74 -22.96 -58.03
CA ILE A 305 -18.86 -22.23 -59.30
C ILE A 305 -17.87 -22.81 -60.32
N GLU A 306 -16.61 -23.02 -59.94
CA GLU A 306 -15.60 -23.61 -60.83
C GLU A 306 -15.98 -25.03 -61.31
N ASP A 307 -16.55 -25.88 -60.44
CA ASP A 307 -17.05 -27.20 -60.84
C ASP A 307 -18.24 -27.10 -61.81
N LEU A 308 -19.18 -26.20 -61.53
CA LEU A 308 -20.33 -25.96 -62.43
C LEU A 308 -19.89 -25.40 -63.78
N GLU A 309 -18.95 -24.46 -63.81
CA GLU A 309 -18.34 -23.93 -65.04
C GLU A 309 -17.66 -25.05 -65.83
N SER A 310 -16.87 -25.92 -65.18
CA SER A 310 -16.27 -27.09 -65.83
C SER A 310 -17.30 -28.06 -66.41
N ARG A 311 -18.43 -28.26 -65.71
CA ARG A 311 -19.54 -29.08 -66.21
C ARG A 311 -20.24 -28.44 -67.40
N ILE A 312 -20.46 -27.14 -67.35
CA ILE A 312 -21.00 -26.37 -68.48
C ILE A 312 -20.08 -26.52 -69.69
N ASP A 313 -18.77 -26.33 -69.54
CA ASP A 313 -17.79 -26.47 -70.62
C ASP A 313 -17.79 -27.87 -71.25
N LYS A 314 -17.98 -28.93 -70.45
CA LYS A 314 -18.11 -30.32 -70.94
C LYS A 314 -19.44 -30.56 -71.67
N LEU A 315 -20.53 -29.96 -71.21
CA LEU A 315 -21.87 -30.17 -71.77
C LEU A 315 -22.13 -29.31 -73.01
N LYS A 316 -21.52 -28.12 -73.10
CA LYS A 316 -21.65 -27.19 -74.21
C LYS A 316 -21.44 -27.82 -75.60
N PRO A 317 -20.35 -28.57 -75.88
CA PRO A 317 -20.19 -29.22 -77.19
C PRO A 317 -21.25 -30.31 -77.47
N LEU A 318 -21.78 -30.97 -76.44
CA LEU A 318 -22.86 -31.96 -76.61
C LEU A 318 -24.20 -31.29 -76.93
N ALA A 319 -24.47 -30.12 -76.34
CA ALA A 319 -25.63 -29.31 -76.65
C ALA A 319 -25.53 -28.74 -78.08
N GLU A 320 -24.35 -28.27 -78.50
CA GLU A 320 -24.10 -27.80 -79.87
C GLU A 320 -24.35 -28.89 -80.92
N ILE A 321 -23.92 -30.15 -80.67
CA ILE A 321 -24.20 -31.30 -81.56
C ILE A 321 -25.72 -31.55 -81.69
N ARG A 322 -26.49 -31.23 -80.66
CA ARG A 322 -27.94 -31.44 -80.61
C ARG A 322 -28.74 -30.19 -80.99
N GLU A 323 -28.05 -29.12 -81.41
CA GLU A 323 -28.64 -27.81 -81.71
C GLU A 323 -29.51 -27.26 -80.56
N ILE A 324 -29.13 -27.56 -79.31
CA ILE A 324 -29.85 -27.06 -78.12
C ILE A 324 -29.18 -25.75 -77.69
N THR A 325 -29.89 -24.65 -77.90
CA THR A 325 -29.39 -23.28 -77.69
C THR A 325 -30.20 -22.51 -76.64
N ASP A 326 -31.42 -22.94 -76.33
CA ASP A 326 -32.27 -22.34 -75.29
C ASP A 326 -33.01 -23.38 -74.43
N ASP A 327 -33.67 -22.89 -73.39
CA ASP A 327 -34.42 -23.72 -72.42
C ASP A 327 -35.64 -24.42 -73.05
N GLU A 328 -36.20 -23.87 -74.12
CA GLU A 328 -37.37 -24.43 -74.80
C GLU A 328 -36.96 -25.69 -75.61
N GLU A 329 -35.79 -25.63 -76.24
CA GLU A 329 -35.15 -26.74 -76.93
C GLU A 329 -34.70 -27.84 -75.96
N VAL A 330 -34.20 -27.49 -74.77
CA VAL A 330 -33.91 -28.47 -73.69
C VAL A 330 -35.18 -29.23 -73.31
N LEU A 331 -36.27 -28.53 -73.05
CA LEU A 331 -37.55 -29.13 -72.66
C LEU A 331 -38.13 -30.02 -73.78
N SER A 332 -38.01 -29.59 -75.03
CA SER A 332 -38.40 -30.37 -76.20
C SER A 332 -37.57 -31.65 -76.33
N TYR A 333 -36.26 -31.56 -76.15
CA TYR A 333 -35.35 -32.69 -76.18
C TYR A 333 -35.65 -33.70 -75.06
N VAL A 334 -35.91 -33.23 -73.83
CA VAL A 334 -36.31 -34.09 -72.70
C VAL A 334 -37.60 -34.83 -73.02
N LYS A 335 -38.64 -34.14 -73.52
CA LYS A 335 -39.90 -34.77 -73.94
C LYS A 335 -39.70 -35.80 -75.06
N MET A 336 -38.81 -35.52 -76.02
CA MET A 336 -38.48 -36.47 -77.09
C MET A 336 -37.75 -37.70 -76.54
N SER A 337 -36.82 -37.52 -75.61
CA SER A 337 -36.11 -38.60 -74.92
C SER A 337 -37.06 -39.48 -74.10
N GLU A 338 -37.99 -38.87 -73.36
CA GLU A 338 -39.04 -39.58 -72.61
C GLU A 338 -39.97 -40.37 -73.54
N SER A 339 -40.37 -39.78 -74.67
CA SER A 339 -41.17 -40.45 -75.70
C SER A 339 -40.42 -41.64 -76.30
N LEU A 340 -39.12 -41.50 -76.60
CA LEU A 340 -38.27 -42.59 -77.07
C LEU A 340 -38.11 -43.70 -76.03
N ALA A 341 -37.97 -43.36 -74.75
CA ALA A 341 -37.94 -44.34 -73.67
C ALA A 341 -39.27 -45.10 -73.56
N SER A 342 -40.41 -44.41 -73.69
CA SER A 342 -41.73 -45.03 -73.75
C SER A 342 -41.91 -45.94 -74.97
N LEU A 343 -41.36 -45.57 -76.12
CA LEU A 343 -41.39 -46.40 -77.32
C LEU A 343 -40.49 -47.63 -77.19
N ARG A 344 -39.30 -47.50 -76.59
CA ARG A 344 -38.42 -48.64 -76.30
C ARG A 344 -39.10 -49.67 -75.40
N THR A 345 -39.68 -49.23 -74.29
CA THR A 345 -40.41 -50.12 -73.37
C THR A 345 -41.61 -50.80 -74.05
N LYS A 346 -42.32 -50.10 -74.95
CA LYS A 346 -43.39 -50.72 -75.76
C LYS A 346 -42.85 -51.74 -76.77
N ASN A 347 -41.73 -51.47 -77.42
CA ASN A 347 -41.10 -52.43 -78.34
C ASN A 347 -40.62 -53.67 -77.59
N GLU A 348 -39.98 -53.52 -76.44
CA GLU A 348 -39.58 -54.64 -75.57
C GLU A 348 -40.80 -55.51 -75.19
N LYS A 349 -41.94 -54.86 -74.89
CA LYS A 349 -43.19 -55.57 -74.62
C LYS A 349 -43.71 -56.33 -75.84
N LEU A 350 -43.74 -55.68 -77.01
CA LEU A 350 -44.20 -56.32 -78.25
C LEU A 350 -43.28 -57.48 -78.68
N GLU A 351 -41.97 -57.38 -78.49
CA GLU A 351 -41.04 -58.49 -78.68
C GLU A 351 -41.34 -59.66 -77.74
N GLY A 352 -41.68 -59.36 -76.48
CA GLY A 352 -42.17 -60.36 -75.52
C GLY A 352 -43.44 -61.05 -75.99
N ASP A 353 -44.46 -60.29 -76.38
CA ASP A 353 -45.74 -60.80 -76.88
C ASP A 353 -45.55 -61.62 -78.17
N MET A 354 -44.61 -61.22 -79.04
CA MET A 354 -44.29 -61.95 -80.27
C MET A 354 -43.64 -63.31 -79.97
N LYS A 355 -42.71 -63.37 -79.00
CA LYS A 355 -42.14 -64.65 -78.54
C LYS A 355 -43.20 -65.56 -77.94
N GLU A 356 -44.12 -65.01 -77.14
CA GLU A 356 -45.23 -65.79 -76.59
C GLU A 356 -46.15 -66.33 -77.70
N MET A 357 -46.41 -65.54 -78.75
CA MET A 357 -47.17 -66.00 -79.92
C MET A 357 -46.42 -67.10 -80.69
N GLU A 358 -45.11 -66.97 -80.86
CA GLU A 358 -44.27 -67.96 -81.55
C GLU A 358 -44.21 -69.29 -80.77
N GLU A 359 -44.17 -69.24 -79.45
CA GLU A 359 -44.31 -70.42 -78.58
C GLU A 359 -45.69 -71.06 -78.74
N LYS A 360 -46.78 -70.26 -78.70
CA LYS A 360 -48.14 -70.78 -78.92
C LYS A 360 -48.32 -71.38 -80.30
N TYR A 361 -47.76 -70.77 -81.34
CA TYR A 361 -47.78 -71.30 -82.70
C TYR A 361 -47.00 -72.62 -82.79
N SER A 362 -45.84 -72.70 -82.14
CA SER A 362 -45.05 -73.93 -82.05
C SER A 362 -45.82 -75.06 -81.34
N GLN A 363 -46.48 -74.74 -80.22
CA GLN A 363 -47.36 -75.67 -79.50
C GLN A 363 -48.52 -76.14 -80.39
N LEU A 364 -49.18 -75.23 -81.11
CA LEU A 364 -50.27 -75.56 -82.01
C LEU A 364 -49.81 -76.45 -83.17
N ASN A 365 -48.63 -76.16 -83.74
CA ASN A 365 -48.04 -76.97 -84.81
C ASN A 365 -47.67 -78.37 -84.32
N GLN A 366 -47.22 -78.50 -83.07
CA GLN A 366 -46.98 -79.78 -82.42
C GLN A 366 -48.29 -80.58 -82.24
N ILE A 367 -49.35 -79.94 -81.75
CA ILE A 367 -50.68 -80.57 -81.66
C ILE A 367 -51.18 -81.00 -83.05
N TYR A 368 -51.02 -80.15 -84.06
CA TYR A 368 -51.41 -80.47 -85.44
C TYR A 368 -50.67 -81.71 -85.96
N THR A 369 -49.36 -81.81 -85.72
CA THR A 369 -48.57 -82.99 -86.12
C THR A 369 -48.96 -84.25 -85.34
N GLU A 370 -49.24 -84.14 -84.05
CA GLU A 370 -49.75 -85.26 -83.24
C GLU A 370 -51.11 -85.77 -83.73
N VAL A 371 -52.07 -84.87 -84.02
CA VAL A 371 -53.40 -85.23 -84.55
C VAL A 371 -53.30 -85.89 -85.93
N VAL A 372 -52.42 -85.40 -86.82
CA VAL A 372 -52.19 -86.03 -88.12
C VAL A 372 -51.58 -87.43 -87.96
N ALA A 373 -50.61 -87.59 -87.06
CA ALA A 373 -50.01 -88.89 -86.77
C ALA A 373 -51.03 -89.87 -86.15
N GLU A 374 -51.91 -89.39 -85.28
CA GLU A 374 -52.95 -90.18 -84.63
C GLU A 374 -54.06 -90.60 -85.62
N ASN A 375 -54.47 -89.71 -86.52
CA ASN A 375 -55.39 -90.05 -87.63
C ASN A 375 -54.78 -91.06 -88.60
N THR A 376 -53.47 -90.96 -88.87
CA THR A 376 -52.77 -91.94 -89.71
C THR A 376 -52.71 -93.32 -89.03
N LYS A 377 -52.51 -93.36 -87.71
CA LYS A 377 -52.62 -94.60 -86.90
C LYS A 377 -54.03 -95.18 -86.86
N ALA A 378 -55.06 -94.33 -86.84
CA ALA A 378 -56.47 -94.75 -86.85
C ALA A 378 -56.87 -95.35 -88.22
N LEU A 379 -56.35 -94.81 -89.33
CA LEU A 379 -56.51 -95.39 -90.67
C LEU A 379 -55.85 -96.77 -90.80
N ILE A 380 -54.65 -96.96 -90.26
CA ILE A 380 -53.94 -98.26 -90.30
C ILE A 380 -54.63 -99.32 -89.42
N LYS A 381 -55.33 -98.93 -88.35
CA LYS A 381 -56.14 -99.84 -87.51
C LYS A 381 -57.50 -100.19 -88.11
N ARG A 382 -57.96 -99.52 -89.18
CA ARG A 382 -59.29 -99.72 -89.78
C ARG A 382 -59.31 -100.72 -90.95
N ASP A 383 -58.14 -101.12 -91.45
CA ASP A 383 -57.99 -102.10 -92.56
C ASP A 383 -57.87 -103.57 -92.11
N ALA A 384 -58.06 -103.88 -90.81
CA ALA A 384 -58.07 -105.25 -90.29
C ALA A 384 -59.26 -105.49 -89.35
N GLY A 385 -60.42 -105.87 -89.91
CA GLY A 385 -61.59 -106.34 -89.17
C GLY A 385 -62.83 -105.44 -89.34
N ASP A 386 -63.69 -105.82 -90.28
CA ASP A 386 -64.99 -105.20 -90.57
C ASP A 386 -66.07 -105.64 -89.55
N GLY A 387 -67.03 -104.75 -89.30
CA GLY A 387 -68.16 -104.98 -88.40
C GLY A 387 -68.37 -103.84 -87.40
N GLY A 388 -69.05 -102.78 -87.86
CA GLY A 388 -69.35 -101.60 -87.07
C GLY A 388 -70.40 -101.79 -85.97
N GLY A 389 -70.56 -100.72 -85.19
CA GLY A 389 -71.72 -100.50 -84.35
C GLY A 389 -71.40 -100.05 -82.94
N ASP A 390 -71.54 -98.74 -82.74
CA ASP A 390 -71.99 -98.09 -81.50
C ASP A 390 -70.99 -97.98 -80.33
N ILE A 391 -71.04 -96.82 -79.65
CA ILE A 391 -70.83 -96.59 -78.21
C ILE A 391 -70.74 -95.07 -77.98
N THR A 392 -71.80 -94.59 -77.36
CA THR A 392 -71.90 -93.37 -76.55
C THR A 392 -71.15 -93.58 -75.23
N ILE A 393 -70.62 -92.52 -74.59
CA ILE A 393 -70.35 -92.30 -73.12
C ILE A 393 -69.18 -91.29 -73.06
N GLU A 394 -69.37 -90.01 -72.73
CA GLU A 394 -69.65 -89.41 -71.41
C GLU A 394 -68.56 -89.64 -70.36
N THR A 395 -68.45 -88.72 -69.39
CA THR A 395 -67.57 -88.66 -68.21
C THR A 395 -66.20 -87.97 -68.41
N ARG A 396 -65.73 -87.08 -67.54
CA ARG A 396 -66.26 -86.51 -66.28
C ARG A 396 -65.29 -85.43 -65.81
N ILE A 397 -65.87 -84.35 -65.31
CA ILE A 397 -65.23 -83.32 -64.50
C ILE A 397 -64.69 -83.96 -63.20
N THR A 398 -63.43 -83.69 -62.86
CA THR A 398 -63.04 -83.55 -61.45
C THR A 398 -61.88 -82.56 -61.29
N PRO A 399 -61.94 -81.67 -60.29
CA PRO A 399 -60.93 -80.66 -59.98
C PRO A 399 -60.00 -81.10 -58.84
N ALA A 400 -58.72 -80.76 -58.96
CA ALA A 400 -57.70 -80.66 -57.90
C ALA A 400 -56.48 -80.01 -58.60
N GLY A 401 -55.85 -78.95 -58.13
CA GLY A 401 -55.53 -78.63 -56.76
C GLY A 401 -54.00 -78.60 -56.65
N GLY A 402 -53.46 -77.45 -56.26
CA GLY A 402 -52.21 -77.39 -55.52
C GLY A 402 -50.90 -77.13 -56.28
N ASN A 403 -50.24 -76.06 -55.83
CA ASN A 403 -48.79 -75.88 -55.69
C ASN A 403 -48.02 -75.56 -56.99
N THR A 404 -47.08 -74.62 -57.02
CA THR A 404 -46.07 -74.29 -56.01
C THR A 404 -45.70 -72.80 -56.10
N SER A 405 -45.91 -72.04 -55.02
CA SER A 405 -45.09 -70.86 -54.74
C SER A 405 -43.63 -71.29 -54.73
N SER A 406 -42.82 -70.72 -55.63
CA SER A 406 -41.40 -71.06 -55.76
C SER A 406 -40.70 -70.83 -54.43
N ALA A 407 -39.85 -71.77 -54.00
CA ALA A 407 -39.03 -71.62 -52.81
C ALA A 407 -38.15 -70.35 -52.86
N ASP A 408 -37.82 -69.90 -54.07
CA ASP A 408 -37.07 -68.66 -54.33
C ASP A 408 -37.85 -67.40 -53.97
N ASP A 409 -39.17 -67.36 -54.21
CA ASP A 409 -39.99 -66.20 -53.82
C ASP A 409 -40.09 -66.10 -52.30
N ILE A 410 -40.23 -67.24 -51.61
CA ILE A 410 -40.26 -67.30 -50.15
C ILE A 410 -38.90 -66.87 -49.58
N LEU A 411 -37.78 -67.31 -50.17
CA LEU A 411 -36.42 -66.91 -49.78
C LEU A 411 -36.15 -65.42 -50.01
N ASN A 412 -36.61 -64.86 -51.13
CA ASN A 412 -36.41 -63.46 -51.45
C ASN A 412 -37.22 -62.55 -50.51
N TRP A 413 -38.49 -62.88 -50.28
CA TRP A 413 -39.31 -62.22 -49.26
C TRP A 413 -38.73 -62.33 -47.86
N GLN A 414 -38.12 -63.47 -47.52
CA GLN A 414 -37.48 -63.67 -46.22
C GLN A 414 -36.20 -62.81 -46.07
N LYS A 415 -35.41 -62.66 -47.14
CA LYS A 415 -34.21 -61.82 -47.16
C LYS A 415 -34.55 -60.33 -47.06
N GLU A 416 -35.55 -59.87 -47.80
CA GLU A 416 -36.05 -58.49 -47.74
C GLU A 416 -36.65 -58.16 -46.37
N ARG A 417 -37.32 -59.14 -45.74
CA ARG A 417 -37.81 -58.99 -44.36
C ARG A 417 -36.67 -58.92 -43.34
N GLU A 418 -35.58 -59.64 -43.56
CA GLU A 418 -34.38 -59.58 -42.69
C GLU A 418 -33.67 -58.23 -42.83
N THR A 419 -33.55 -57.69 -44.04
CA THR A 419 -32.96 -56.36 -44.27
C THR A 419 -33.80 -55.25 -43.66
N LEU A 420 -35.12 -55.26 -43.87
CA LEU A 420 -36.03 -54.29 -43.24
C LEU A 420 -36.00 -54.38 -41.70
N ARG A 421 -35.84 -55.59 -41.14
CA ARG A 421 -35.64 -55.74 -39.69
C ARG A 421 -34.31 -55.15 -39.22
N SER A 422 -33.23 -55.34 -39.98
CA SER A 422 -31.93 -54.77 -39.65
C SER A 422 -31.94 -53.23 -39.70
N GLU A 423 -32.63 -52.65 -40.68
CA GLU A 423 -32.82 -51.21 -40.82
C GLU A 423 -33.72 -50.66 -39.70
N LEU A 424 -34.78 -51.38 -39.33
CA LEU A 424 -35.65 -51.02 -38.22
C LEU A 424 -34.86 -50.96 -36.90
N VAL A 425 -34.06 -51.98 -36.60
CA VAL A 425 -33.19 -52.03 -35.40
C VAL A 425 -32.14 -50.92 -35.42
N ALA A 426 -31.56 -50.62 -36.60
CA ALA A 426 -30.63 -49.50 -36.74
C ALA A 426 -31.32 -48.14 -36.46
N SER A 427 -32.56 -47.97 -36.93
CA SER A 427 -33.36 -46.78 -36.65
C SER A 427 -33.73 -46.67 -35.16
N GLU A 428 -34.11 -47.78 -34.51
CA GLU A 428 -34.42 -47.85 -33.08
C GLU A 428 -33.21 -47.49 -32.23
N ASN A 429 -32.02 -47.98 -32.60
CA ASN A 429 -30.77 -47.62 -31.93
C ASN A 429 -30.44 -46.12 -32.07
N LYS A 430 -30.65 -45.55 -33.26
CA LYS A 430 -30.45 -44.11 -33.50
C LYS A 430 -31.43 -43.26 -32.70
N VAL A 431 -32.70 -43.68 -32.62
CA VAL A 431 -33.71 -43.02 -31.78
C VAL A 431 -33.35 -43.13 -30.30
N ALA A 432 -32.86 -44.29 -29.83
CA ALA A 432 -32.41 -44.47 -28.46
C ALA A 432 -31.20 -43.58 -28.12
N GLU A 433 -30.25 -43.43 -29.04
CA GLU A 433 -29.11 -42.54 -28.87
C GLU A 433 -29.51 -41.07 -28.81
N LEU A 434 -30.36 -40.62 -29.74
CA LEU A 434 -30.92 -39.27 -29.71
C LEU A 434 -31.71 -39.02 -28.41
N THR A 435 -32.46 -40.00 -27.93
CA THR A 435 -33.19 -39.91 -26.66
C THR A 435 -32.24 -39.74 -25.48
N ARG A 436 -31.10 -40.48 -25.45
CA ARG A 436 -30.08 -40.31 -24.40
C ARG A 436 -29.41 -38.94 -24.49
N MET A 437 -29.12 -38.46 -25.70
CA MET A 437 -28.52 -37.14 -25.91
C MET A 437 -29.46 -36.03 -25.41
N VAL A 438 -30.74 -36.10 -25.74
CA VAL A 438 -31.76 -35.16 -25.25
C VAL A 438 -31.84 -35.19 -23.73
N HIS A 439 -31.85 -36.38 -23.10
CA HIS A 439 -31.85 -36.48 -21.64
C HIS A 439 -30.59 -35.86 -21.01
N SER A 440 -29.42 -36.08 -21.61
CA SER A 440 -28.15 -35.50 -21.15
C SER A 440 -28.15 -33.97 -21.27
N LEU A 441 -28.58 -33.45 -22.42
CA LEU A 441 -28.70 -32.00 -22.65
C LEU A 441 -29.73 -31.36 -21.72
N THR A 442 -30.87 -32.02 -21.50
CA THR A 442 -31.89 -31.55 -20.55
C THR A 442 -31.34 -31.50 -19.13
N LYS A 443 -30.60 -32.54 -18.72
CA LYS A 443 -29.95 -32.58 -17.40
C LYS A 443 -28.91 -31.47 -17.24
N GLU A 444 -28.05 -31.24 -18.23
CA GLU A 444 -27.07 -30.14 -18.20
C GLU A 444 -27.76 -28.77 -18.19
N ALA A 445 -28.84 -28.59 -18.94
CA ALA A 445 -29.64 -27.37 -18.91
C ALA A 445 -30.20 -27.09 -17.50
N THR A 446 -30.76 -28.11 -16.84
CA THR A 446 -31.26 -27.95 -15.47
C THR A 446 -30.16 -27.63 -14.45
N TYR A 447 -28.96 -28.24 -14.58
CA TYR A 447 -27.83 -27.88 -13.72
C TYR A 447 -27.28 -26.49 -14.01
N SER A 448 -27.26 -26.08 -15.27
CA SER A 448 -26.88 -24.73 -15.67
C SER A 448 -27.82 -23.68 -15.05
N GLU A 449 -29.13 -23.91 -15.13
CA GLU A 449 -30.14 -23.05 -14.51
C GLU A 449 -30.01 -23.01 -12.97
N HIS A 450 -29.71 -24.15 -12.35
CA HIS A 450 -29.46 -24.21 -10.91
C HIS A 450 -28.22 -23.40 -10.51
N ARG A 451 -27.09 -23.57 -11.22
CA ARG A 451 -25.87 -22.77 -10.99
C ARG A 451 -26.12 -21.27 -11.18
N ALA A 452 -26.90 -20.90 -12.20
CA ALA A 452 -27.27 -19.50 -12.42
C ALA A 452 -28.13 -18.95 -11.26
N SER A 453 -29.07 -19.74 -10.76
CA SER A 453 -29.91 -19.37 -9.61
C SER A 453 -29.10 -19.19 -8.32
N GLU A 454 -28.13 -20.07 -8.05
CA GLU A 454 -27.20 -19.93 -6.92
C GLU A 454 -26.30 -18.69 -7.06
N ALA A 455 -25.80 -18.41 -8.27
CA ALA A 455 -25.02 -17.21 -8.54
C ALA A 455 -25.85 -15.93 -8.31
N ILE A 456 -27.14 -15.92 -8.68
CA ILE A 456 -28.04 -14.80 -8.39
C ILE A 456 -28.30 -14.67 -6.88
N ALA A 457 -28.49 -15.78 -6.16
CA ALA A 457 -28.69 -15.77 -4.72
C ALA A 457 -27.48 -15.19 -3.97
N THR A 458 -26.27 -15.64 -4.33
CA THR A 458 -25.01 -15.12 -3.75
C THR A 458 -24.81 -13.64 -4.09
N ARG A 459 -25.09 -13.22 -5.32
CA ARG A 459 -25.06 -11.80 -5.71
C ARG A 459 -26.00 -10.95 -4.85
N ASN A 460 -27.23 -11.43 -4.62
CA ASN A 460 -28.21 -10.70 -3.82
C ASN A 460 -27.79 -10.61 -2.34
N GLU A 461 -27.15 -11.64 -1.79
CA GLU A 461 -26.64 -11.62 -0.44
C GLU A 461 -25.46 -10.65 -0.27
N LEU A 462 -24.53 -10.65 -1.23
CA LEU A 462 -23.44 -9.65 -1.27
C LEU A 462 -23.98 -8.23 -1.37
N LYS A 463 -25.03 -8.01 -2.16
CA LYS A 463 -25.70 -6.71 -2.26
C LYS A 463 -26.29 -6.27 -0.92
N ARG A 464 -26.99 -7.14 -0.20
CA ARG A 464 -27.50 -6.83 1.15
C ARG A 464 -26.39 -6.49 2.15
N SER A 465 -25.27 -7.21 2.08
CA SER A 465 -24.10 -6.94 2.93
C SER A 465 -23.50 -5.57 2.63
N LEU A 466 -23.40 -5.20 1.34
CA LEU A 466 -22.95 -3.89 0.91
C LEU A 466 -23.89 -2.79 1.40
N ASP A 467 -25.19 -2.92 1.16
CA ASP A 467 -26.21 -1.96 1.62
C ASP A 467 -26.15 -1.76 3.15
N HIS A 468 -25.91 -2.85 3.91
CA HIS A 468 -25.74 -2.78 5.37
C HIS A 468 -24.47 -2.03 5.80
N MET A 469 -23.35 -2.21 5.08
CA MET A 469 -22.13 -1.46 5.35
C MET A 469 -22.28 0.02 5.01
N GLU A 470 -22.91 0.34 3.88
CA GLU A 470 -23.21 1.72 3.49
C GLU A 470 -24.08 2.42 4.54
N ALA A 471 -25.14 1.74 5.04
CA ALA A 471 -25.95 2.26 6.13
C ALA A 471 -25.15 2.55 7.40
N LYS A 472 -24.20 1.67 7.77
CA LYS A 472 -23.31 1.90 8.92
C LYS A 472 -22.39 3.10 8.72
N ILE A 473 -21.82 3.25 7.53
CA ILE A 473 -20.97 4.38 7.19
C ILE A 473 -21.76 5.68 7.28
N GLN A 474 -22.99 5.70 6.78
CA GLN A 474 -23.87 6.87 6.86
C GLN A 474 -24.19 7.27 8.30
N VAL A 475 -24.49 6.30 9.17
CA VAL A 475 -24.72 6.58 10.60
C VAL A 475 -23.48 7.18 11.27
N ILE A 476 -22.29 6.69 10.93
CA ILE A 476 -21.01 7.21 11.46
C ILE A 476 -20.74 8.62 10.93
N SER A 477 -21.02 8.90 9.65
CA SER A 477 -20.86 10.25 9.09
C SER A 477 -21.81 11.23 9.75
N ASP A 478 -23.08 10.84 9.96
CA ASP A 478 -24.09 11.69 10.58
C ASP A 478 -23.74 11.99 12.05
N ALA A 479 -23.23 10.98 12.79
CA ALA A 479 -22.75 11.17 14.15
C ALA A 479 -21.52 12.09 14.24
N ARG A 480 -20.61 12.04 13.25
CA ARG A 480 -19.47 12.96 13.18
C ARG A 480 -19.89 14.39 12.89
N ILE A 481 -20.90 14.61 12.04
CA ILE A 481 -21.43 15.94 11.76
C ILE A 481 -22.02 16.55 13.03
N LEU A 482 -22.81 15.78 13.79
CA LEU A 482 -23.40 16.24 15.06
C LEU A 482 -22.36 16.59 16.13
N ILE A 483 -21.18 15.96 16.13
CA ILE A 483 -20.08 16.29 17.04
C ILE A 483 -19.33 17.56 16.60
N LEU A 484 -19.31 17.88 15.31
CA LEU A 484 -18.67 19.09 14.79
C LEU A 484 -19.55 20.34 14.94
N ASP A 485 -20.86 20.16 15.03
CA ASP A 485 -21.83 21.24 15.21
C ASP A 485 -22.11 21.60 16.70
N ALA A 486 -21.55 20.83 17.65
CA ALA A 486 -21.67 21.05 19.10
C ALA A 486 -20.35 21.60 19.69
#